data_AF-A0A497BEA5-F1
#
_entry.id   AF-A0A497BEA5-F1
#
_cell.length_a   1.000
_cell.length_b   1.000
_cell.length_c   1.000
_cell.angle_alpha   90.00
_cell.angle_beta   90.00
_cell.angle_gamma   90.00
#
_symmetry.space_group_name_H-M   'P 1'
#
loop_
_entity.id
_entity.type
_entity.pdbx_description
1 polymer ?
#
loop_
_entity_poly.entity_id
_entity_poly.type
_entity_poly.pdbx_seq_one_letter_code
_entity_poly.pdbx_strand_id
1 'polypeptide(L)' 'MSVAKQLRETRKKLRKMGIHPWYKIEKNRGWIVIDLKEFAALIKKKINHPNKKVYLEGDKLVIEVWK' A
#
# COMPACT_ATOMS: atom_id res chain seq x y z
N MET A 1 17.18 -8.73 -15.79
CA MET A 1 15.81 -9.07 -15.28
C MET A 1 14.80 -8.10 -15.89
N SER A 2 13.76 -8.55 -16.59
CA SER A 2 12.82 -7.66 -17.31
C SER A 2 11.94 -6.83 -16.39
N VAL A 3 11.49 -5.64 -16.85
CA VAL A 3 10.57 -4.74 -16.11
C VAL A 3 9.29 -5.49 -15.70
N ALA A 4 8.74 -6.31 -16.60
CA ALA A 4 7.58 -7.14 -16.32
C ALA A 4 7.82 -8.11 -15.15
N LYS A 5 9.00 -8.76 -15.10
CA LYS A 5 9.34 -9.68 -14.00
C LYS A 5 9.47 -8.91 -12.68
N GLN A 6 10.09 -7.73 -12.69
CA GLN A 6 10.22 -6.85 -11.52
C GLN A 6 8.85 -6.44 -10.96
N LEU A 7 7.96 -5.91 -11.81
CA LEU A 7 6.62 -5.50 -11.38
C LEU A 7 5.79 -6.67 -10.85
N ARG A 8 5.89 -7.85 -11.49
CA ARG A 8 5.18 -9.05 -11.04
C ARG A 8 5.64 -9.49 -9.64
N GLU A 9 6.94 -9.48 -9.39
CA GLU A 9 7.51 -9.82 -8.08
C GLU A 9 7.09 -8.81 -7.02
N THR A 10 7.15 -7.51 -7.34
CA THR A 10 6.71 -6.46 -6.41
C THR A 10 5.21 -6.54 -6.13
N ARG A 11 4.36 -6.76 -7.15
CA ARG A 11 2.92 -7.02 -6.96
C ARG A 11 2.68 -8.21 -6.04
N LYS A 12 3.43 -9.31 -6.21
CA LYS A 12 3.28 -10.50 -5.37
C LYS A 12 3.62 -10.20 -3.91
N LYS A 13 4.66 -9.42 -3.63
CA LYS A 13 5.03 -8.99 -2.27
C LYS A 13 3.95 -8.09 -1.65
N LEU A 14 3.47 -7.09 -2.39
CA LEU A 14 2.41 -6.19 -1.92
C LEU A 14 1.09 -6.93 -1.63
N ARG A 15 0.71 -7.89 -2.49
CA ARG A 15 -0.47 -8.75 -2.25
C ARG A 15 -0.34 -9.59 -0.98
N LYS A 16 0.86 -10.10 -0.66
CA LYS A 16 1.11 -10.80 0.61
C LYS A 16 0.95 -9.90 1.83
N MET A 17 1.14 -8.59 1.66
CA MET A 17 0.90 -7.60 2.71
C MET A 17 -0.57 -7.18 2.80
N GLY A 18 -1.44 -7.64 1.89
CA GLY A 18 -2.86 -7.29 1.86
C GLY A 18 -3.18 -6.02 1.07
N ILE A 19 -2.25 -5.53 0.23
CA ILE A 19 -2.49 -4.45 -0.74
C ILE A 19 -2.74 -5.07 -2.11
N HIS A 20 -3.70 -4.53 -2.88
CA HIS A 20 -4.04 -4.99 -4.24
C HIS A 20 -3.60 -3.97 -5.29
N PRO A 21 -2.28 -3.86 -5.56
CA PRO A 21 -1.81 -2.90 -6.53
C PRO A 21 -2.18 -3.31 -7.95
N TRP A 22 -2.44 -2.28 -8.76
CA TRP A 22 -2.39 -2.36 -10.22
C TRP A 22 -0.97 -2.04 -10.71
N TYR A 23 -0.60 -2.49 -11.91
CA TYR A 23 0.64 -2.06 -12.54
C TYR A 23 0.44 -1.81 -14.03
N LYS A 24 1.24 -0.89 -14.56
CA LYS A 24 1.31 -0.55 -15.98
C LYS A 24 2.75 -0.70 -16.46
N ILE A 25 2.95 -1.14 -17.69
CA ILE A 25 4.25 -1.25 -18.35
C ILE A 25 4.20 -0.43 -19.64
N GLU A 26 5.20 0.41 -19.88
CA GLU A 26 5.39 1.08 -21.17
C GLU A 26 6.86 1.03 -21.57
N LYS A 27 7.14 0.36 -22.69
CA LYS A 27 8.50 0.17 -23.23
C LYS A 27 9.47 -0.33 -22.15
N ASN A 28 10.29 0.56 -21.60
CA ASN A 28 11.33 0.29 -20.59
C ASN A 28 10.98 0.81 -19.19
N ARG A 29 9.73 1.20 -18.93
CA ARG A 29 9.26 1.73 -17.64
C ARG A 29 8.04 0.99 -17.14
N GLY A 30 7.86 1.02 -15.83
CA GLY A 30 6.78 0.34 -15.14
C GLY A 30 6.32 1.14 -13.94
N TRP A 31 5.03 1.09 -13.64
CA TRP A 31 4.42 1.75 -12.50
C TRP A 31 3.63 0.75 -11.68
N ILE A 32 3.63 0.95 -10.37
CA ILE A 32 2.76 0.26 -9.44
C ILE A 32 1.85 1.34 -8.85
N VAL A 33 0.55 1.12 -8.94
CA VAL A 33 -0.47 2.02 -8.44
C VAL A 33 -1.15 1.34 -7.26
N ILE A 34 -1.19 2.03 -6.13
CA ILE A 34 -1.75 1.56 -4.87
C ILE A 34 -2.82 2.56 -4.43
N ASP A 35 -3.97 2.06 -3.98
CA ASP A 35 -4.96 2.89 -3.31
C ASP A 35 -4.45 3.25 -1.91
N LEU A 36 -4.39 4.56 -1.61
CA LEU A 36 -3.97 5.05 -0.30
C LEU A 36 -4.87 4.54 0.83
N LYS A 37 -6.13 4.20 0.55
CA LYS A 37 -7.04 3.58 1.54
C LYS A 37 -6.56 2.18 1.94
N GLU A 38 -6.06 1.40 0.99
CA GLU A 38 -5.46 0.09 1.29
C GLU A 38 -4.17 0.25 2.10
N PHE A 39 -3.37 1.26 1.78
CA PHE A 39 -2.18 1.60 2.56
C PHE A 39 -2.55 2.00 4.00
N ALA A 40 -3.55 2.85 4.19
CA ALA A 40 -4.06 3.22 5.51
C ALA A 40 -4.56 2.00 6.30
N ALA A 41 -5.29 1.10 5.64
CA ALA A 41 -5.77 -0.15 6.26
C ALA A 41 -4.62 -1.08 6.66
N LEU A 42 -3.56 -1.17 5.84
CA LEU A 42 -2.35 -1.90 6.18
C LEU A 42 -1.70 -1.34 7.45
N ILE A 43 -1.52 -0.02 7.51
CA ILE A 43 -0.89 0.65 8.65
C ILE A 43 -1.74 0.43 9.91
N LYS A 44 -3.07 0.54 9.81
CA LYS A 44 -3.99 0.22 10.90
C LYS A 44 -3.77 -1.18 11.47
N LYS A 45 -3.52 -2.18 10.62
CA LYS A 45 -3.26 -3.57 11.07
C LYS A 45 -1.89 -3.75 11.74
N LYS A 46 -0.92 -2.88 11.43
CA LYS A 46 0.46 -2.99 11.96
C LYS A 46 0.66 -2.27 13.30
N ILE A 47 -0.16 -1.28 13.60
CA ILE A 47 -0.06 -0.51 14.85
C ILE A 47 -0.72 -1.27 15.99
N ASN A 48 0.01 -1.51 17.08
CA ASN A 48 -0.51 -2.23 18.25
C ASN A 48 -1.00 -1.29 19.36
N HIS A 49 -2.13 -0.62 19.12
CA HIS A 49 -2.89 0.10 20.14
C HIS A 49 -4.34 -0.41 20.17
N PRO A 50 -4.95 -0.55 21.36
CA PRO A 50 -6.32 -1.05 21.50
C PRO A 50 -7.33 -0.10 20.86
N ASN A 51 -7.21 1.18 21.18
CA ASN A 51 -8.10 2.25 20.73
C ASN A 51 -7.39 3.14 19.72
N LYS A 52 -7.69 2.93 18.43
CA LYS A 52 -7.06 3.67 17.34
C LYS A 52 -7.95 3.83 16.11
N LYS A 53 -7.74 4.91 15.37
CA LYS A 53 -8.32 5.17 14.06
C LYS A 53 -7.22 5.59 13.11
N VAL A 54 -7.24 5.06 11.89
CA VAL A 54 -6.29 5.43 10.83
C VAL A 54 -7.10 5.84 9.61
N TYR A 55 -6.85 7.04 9.11
CA TYR A 55 -7.56 7.61 7.97
C TYR A 55 -6.66 8.58 7.19
N LEU A 56 -7.11 8.97 6.00
CA LEU A 56 -6.43 9.95 5.17
C LEU A 56 -7.09 11.31 5.34
N GLU A 57 -6.29 12.34 5.46
CA GLU A 57 -6.73 13.73 5.49
C GLU A 57 -5.82 14.54 4.55
N GLY A 58 -6.35 14.90 3.38
CA GLY A 58 -5.56 15.49 2.30
C GLY A 58 -4.43 14.55 1.85
N ASP A 59 -3.21 15.04 1.95
CA ASP A 59 -1.97 14.33 1.63
C ASP A 59 -1.36 13.56 2.82
N LYS A 60 -2.03 13.58 3.98
CA LYS A 60 -1.53 12.99 5.23
C LYS A 60 -2.25 11.70 5.57
N LEU A 61 -1.50 10.78 6.18
CA LEU A 61 -2.05 9.63 6.89
C LEU A 61 -2.13 9.98 8.38
N VAL A 62 -3.34 10.09 8.90
CA VAL A 62 -3.60 10.42 10.29
C VAL A 62 -3.83 9.15 11.10
N ILE A 63 -3.18 9.06 12.26
CA ILE A 63 -3.32 7.97 13.22
C ILE A 63 -3.77 8.59 14.53
N GLU A 64 -5.05 8.47 14.86
CA GLU A 64 -5.58 8.84 16.17
C GLU A 64 -5.44 7.67 17.13
N VAL A 65 -4.98 7.94 18.35
CA VAL A 65 -4.87 6.97 19.45
C VAL A 65 -5.45 7.61 20.70
N TRP A 66 -6.23 6.86 21.46
CA TRP A 66 -6.85 7.32 22.70
C TRP A 66 -6.85 6.22 23.77
N LYS A 67 -7.23 6.60 25.00
CA LYS A 67 -7.36 5.68 26.15
C LYS A 67 -8.71 4.99 26.12
#